data_AF-A0A4Z1BLY2-F1
#
_entry.id   AF-A0A4Z1BLY2-F1
#
_cell.length_a   1.000
_cell.length_b   1.000
_cell.length_c   1.000
_cell.angle_alpha   90.00
_cell.angle_beta   90.00
_cell.angle_gamma   90.00
#
_symmetry.space_group_name_H-M   'P 1'
#
loop_
_entity.id
_entity.type
_entity.pdbx_description
1 polymer ?
#
loop_
_entity_poly.entity_id
_entity_poly.type
_entity_poly.pdbx_seq_one_letter_code
_entity_poly.pdbx_strand_id
1 'polypeptide(L)'
;MANIENQQQEQIYTEKSTLKNWFRSKLKPTQAQFWAWMDSYWHKGEKMPISTIDGLGEAVDGKAPIVHYHDQYATNDATSLSNENVEQWKKKLDVDNLQFDDQAISLTNEYVDFGLTNVSKQAQFNQAIYESNASKLKEPTNEGDSKEYPYLVGIDEEGYSAKIQSGDIGKNFANTDLVVTTNRKHTGPASVELAMSFICSNSSVRYSGIVDKSADATFNIFPVLDSSGNLAKSTNAINAMIATMKIATPAQKVAFMKEMNGQYSSGQITTTMILMPVVAIGDNTEGLSKIDIYGTELNIDPDTSYVRIKELGNVTNWQDCAWQSIDSTRLEVYIDNSFIDVNKSYVFELKHGIQVHTTTVSLDVVSNLTDIDLSTLIYTQTKDNVPDNYINVTVDATGFITHTVKNSANPANLDGQILKKIKTQPIANYDDNLILIIDFNWSYPTKGYEFPVQYDFMGLSKVIEYPENDVSNNIVAGVGTGFQSNINSNMRTRIIGGGFIPKSGIGQAIIIKKGSVLTTVLIMGGTIIRYTSNATITSEYAVEFNFVGRYLDPKQVGTYKISSIQKF
;
A
#
# COMPACT_ATOMS: atom_id res chain seq x y z
N MET A 1 -66.90 52.48 -54.73
CA MET A 1 -65.72 51.59 -54.83
C MET A 1 -64.52 52.44 -54.50
N ALA A 2 -63.83 52.11 -53.41
CA ALA A 2 -62.81 52.96 -52.78
C ALA A 2 -61.49 52.90 -53.57
N ASN A 3 -60.93 54.08 -53.86
CA ASN A 3 -59.57 54.25 -54.37
C ASN A 3 -58.58 53.96 -53.25
N ILE A 4 -57.68 53.01 -53.47
CA ILE A 4 -56.51 52.74 -52.63
C ILE A 4 -55.34 53.48 -53.29
N GLU A 5 -54.90 54.57 -52.68
CA GLU A 5 -53.66 55.24 -53.06
C GLU A 5 -52.46 54.40 -52.61
N ASN A 6 -51.55 54.13 -53.54
CA ASN A 6 -50.25 53.50 -53.34
C ASN A 6 -49.39 54.34 -52.40
N GLN A 7 -49.13 53.86 -51.19
CA GLN A 7 -48.00 54.33 -50.39
C GLN A 7 -46.79 53.45 -50.71
N GLN A 8 -45.87 53.97 -51.54
CA GLN A 8 -44.50 53.45 -51.61
C GLN A 8 -43.89 53.59 -50.21
N GLN A 9 -43.44 52.48 -49.61
CA GLN A 9 -42.65 52.53 -48.39
C GLN A 9 -41.36 53.31 -48.69
N GLU A 10 -41.27 54.54 -48.19
CA GLU A 10 -40.05 55.35 -48.18
C GLU A 10 -38.93 54.53 -47.53
N GLN A 11 -37.84 54.29 -48.25
CA GLN A 11 -36.66 53.66 -47.67
C GLN A 11 -36.06 54.60 -46.63
N ILE A 12 -36.18 54.22 -45.36
CA ILE A 12 -35.59 54.95 -44.23
C ILE A 12 -34.12 54.55 -44.13
N TYR A 13 -33.27 55.06 -45.02
CA TYR A 13 -31.82 55.00 -44.84
C TYR A 13 -31.27 56.41 -44.62
N THR A 14 -30.26 56.51 -43.76
CA THR A 14 -29.53 57.74 -43.53
C THR A 14 -28.34 57.78 -44.49
N GLU A 15 -28.21 58.86 -45.25
CA GLU A 15 -27.07 59.02 -46.14
C GLU A 15 -25.73 58.95 -45.39
N LYS A 16 -24.74 58.31 -46.02
CA LYS A 16 -23.39 58.13 -45.44
C LYS A 16 -22.72 59.46 -45.07
N SER A 17 -23.01 60.53 -45.81
CA SER A 17 -22.53 61.90 -45.54
C SER A 17 -23.03 62.41 -44.17
N THR A 18 -24.32 62.21 -43.90
CA THR A 18 -24.99 62.55 -42.64
C THR A 18 -24.48 61.69 -41.49
N LEU A 19 -24.33 60.38 -41.72
CA LEU A 19 -23.77 59.45 -40.74
C LEU A 19 -22.34 59.88 -40.32
N LYS A 20 -21.47 60.21 -41.27
CA LYS A 20 -20.09 60.66 -40.97
C LYS A 20 -20.02 61.91 -40.10
N ASN A 21 -21.03 62.78 -40.14
CA ASN A 21 -21.07 63.98 -39.29
C ASN A 21 -21.39 63.64 -37.83
N TRP A 22 -22.16 62.57 -37.58
CA TRP A 22 -22.51 62.13 -36.23
C TRP A 22 -21.38 61.43 -35.48
N PHE A 23 -20.40 60.86 -36.21
CA PHE A 23 -19.29 60.09 -35.66
C PHE A 23 -17.92 60.81 -35.79
N ARG A 24 -17.88 62.15 -35.70
CA ARG A 24 -16.62 62.90 -35.65
C ARG A 24 -15.99 62.84 -34.25
N SER A 25 -14.66 62.95 -34.19
CA SER A 25 -13.89 62.92 -32.94
C SER A 25 -14.45 63.90 -31.89
N LYS A 26 -14.64 63.42 -30.67
CA LYS A 26 -15.21 64.14 -29.51
C LYS A 26 -16.71 64.47 -29.58
N LEU A 27 -17.44 63.97 -30.58
CA LEU A 27 -18.91 63.96 -30.59
C LEU A 27 -19.42 62.56 -30.25
N LYS A 28 -20.50 62.49 -29.45
CA LYS A 28 -21.21 61.24 -29.14
C LYS A 28 -22.59 61.29 -29.81
N PRO A 29 -22.88 60.42 -30.79
CA PRO A 29 -24.21 60.38 -31.39
C PRO A 29 -25.26 60.05 -30.33
N THR A 30 -26.44 60.65 -30.49
CA THR A 30 -27.62 60.28 -29.71
C THR A 30 -28.04 58.85 -30.06
N GLN A 31 -28.81 58.21 -29.18
CA GLN A 31 -29.32 56.85 -29.41
C GLN A 31 -30.09 56.73 -30.73
N ALA A 32 -30.92 57.72 -31.06
CA ALA A 32 -31.67 57.74 -32.32
C ALA A 32 -30.73 57.82 -33.54
N GLN A 33 -29.66 58.61 -33.46
CA GLN A 33 -28.65 58.69 -34.52
C GLN A 33 -27.85 57.39 -34.66
N PHE A 34 -27.62 56.68 -33.55
CA PHE A 34 -26.94 55.39 -33.56
C PHE A 34 -27.83 54.27 -34.16
N TRP A 35 -29.12 54.25 -33.86
CA TRP A 35 -30.05 53.29 -34.47
C TRP A 35 -30.27 53.56 -35.96
N ALA A 36 -30.44 54.82 -36.34
CA ALA A 36 -30.54 55.20 -37.75
C ALA A 36 -29.30 54.80 -38.57
N TRP A 37 -28.12 54.74 -37.94
CA TRP A 37 -26.93 54.17 -38.57
C TRP A 37 -27.08 52.66 -38.83
N MET A 38 -27.48 51.89 -37.82
CA MET A 38 -27.63 50.43 -37.95
C MET A 38 -28.70 50.06 -38.99
N ASP A 39 -29.84 50.76 -38.98
CA ASP A 39 -30.96 50.53 -39.89
C ASP A 39 -30.63 50.91 -41.36
N SER A 40 -29.55 51.66 -41.60
CA SER A 40 -29.12 52.04 -42.96
C SER A 40 -28.30 50.96 -43.69
N TYR A 41 -27.99 49.83 -43.03
CA TYR A 41 -27.22 48.74 -43.61
C TYR A 41 -27.95 47.40 -43.44
N TRP A 42 -27.95 46.57 -44.48
CA TRP A 42 -28.49 45.21 -44.40
C TRP A 42 -27.57 44.29 -43.60
N HIS A 43 -28.12 43.56 -42.64
CA HIS A 43 -27.40 42.53 -41.88
C HIS A 43 -27.37 41.19 -42.63
N LYS A 44 -26.33 40.36 -42.41
CA LYS A 44 -26.10 39.09 -43.13
C LYS A 44 -27.24 38.06 -43.01
N GLY A 45 -28.12 38.21 -42.02
CA GLY A 45 -29.30 37.37 -41.81
C GLY A 45 -30.59 37.88 -42.49
N GLU A 46 -30.56 39.06 -43.10
CA GLU A 46 -31.74 39.68 -43.70
C GLU A 46 -31.84 39.33 -45.19
N LYS A 47 -33.07 39.10 -45.67
CA LYS A 47 -33.33 38.74 -47.07
C LYS A 47 -33.53 40.02 -47.89
N MET A 48 -32.67 40.25 -48.88
CA MET A 48 -32.83 41.36 -49.83
C MET A 48 -33.83 40.98 -50.94
N PRO A 49 -34.89 41.76 -51.18
CA PRO A 49 -35.81 41.50 -52.29
C PRO A 49 -35.14 41.71 -53.65
N ILE A 50 -35.40 40.82 -54.61
CA ILE A 50 -34.82 40.86 -55.96
C ILE A 50 -35.09 42.19 -56.69
N SER A 51 -36.23 42.83 -56.40
CA SER A 51 -36.61 44.13 -56.95
C SER A 51 -35.73 45.29 -56.48
N THR A 52 -34.87 45.08 -55.47
CA THR A 52 -33.91 46.09 -54.99
C THR A 52 -32.54 45.97 -55.65
N ILE A 53 -32.34 44.97 -56.53
CA ILE A 53 -31.10 44.72 -57.26
C ILE A 53 -31.26 45.28 -58.67
N ASP A 54 -30.58 46.39 -58.93
CA ASP A 54 -30.57 47.03 -60.24
C ASP A 54 -29.83 46.16 -61.28
N GLY A 55 -30.35 46.10 -62.52
CA GLY A 55 -29.75 45.34 -63.65
C GLY A 55 -29.98 43.82 -63.67
N LEU A 56 -30.77 43.24 -62.74
CA LEU A 56 -30.98 41.79 -62.71
C LEU A 56 -31.89 41.27 -63.85
N GLY A 57 -32.89 42.03 -64.29
CA GLY A 57 -33.83 41.61 -65.35
C GLY A 57 -33.16 41.48 -66.73
N GLU A 58 -32.24 42.38 -67.05
CA GLU A 58 -31.52 42.41 -68.33
C GLU A 58 -30.59 41.20 -68.52
N ALA A 59 -30.16 40.56 -67.43
CA ALA A 59 -29.29 39.39 -67.47
C ALA A 59 -30.02 38.08 -67.86
N VAL A 60 -31.36 38.07 -67.83
CA VAL A 60 -32.16 36.83 -67.98
C VAL A 60 -32.95 36.77 -69.29
N ASP A 61 -33.18 37.89 -69.96
CA ASP A 61 -33.87 37.92 -71.26
C ASP A 61 -32.90 37.55 -72.41
N GLY A 62 -33.24 36.49 -73.17
CA GLY A 62 -32.52 36.12 -74.43
C GLY A 62 -32.18 34.64 -74.66
N LYS A 63 -32.66 33.68 -73.84
CA LYS A 63 -32.28 32.26 -73.97
C LYS A 63 -33.33 31.30 -74.60
N ALA A 64 -34.40 31.79 -75.27
CA ALA A 64 -35.24 30.98 -76.18
C ALA A 64 -36.26 31.80 -77.05
N PRO A 65 -36.31 31.66 -78.39
CA PRO A 65 -37.49 32.00 -79.23
C PRO A 65 -38.12 30.72 -79.85
N ILE A 66 -39.41 30.36 -79.73
CA ILE A 66 -40.73 30.94 -80.13
C ILE A 66 -41.07 30.74 -81.66
N VAL A 67 -41.48 29.50 -82.01
CA VAL A 67 -42.46 29.00 -83.03
C VAL A 67 -42.07 28.77 -84.52
N HIS A 68 -42.29 27.53 -85.02
CA HIS A 68 -42.28 27.02 -86.42
C HIS A 68 -43.57 26.20 -86.75
N TYR A 69 -44.09 26.20 -88.00
CA TYR A 69 -45.31 25.46 -88.43
C TYR A 69 -45.01 24.18 -89.24
N HIS A 70 -45.75 23.09 -88.98
CA HIS A 70 -45.45 21.69 -89.35
C HIS A 70 -46.20 21.13 -90.57
N ASP A 71 -47.12 21.89 -91.15
CA ASP A 71 -48.16 21.45 -92.08
C ASP A 71 -47.70 21.26 -93.55
N GLN A 72 -46.42 21.43 -93.84
CA GLN A 72 -45.84 21.26 -95.18
C GLN A 72 -44.86 20.07 -95.31
N TYR A 73 -44.76 19.23 -94.29
CA TYR A 73 -43.90 18.05 -94.30
C TYR A 73 -44.74 16.75 -94.30
N ALA A 74 -44.25 15.74 -95.02
CA ALA A 74 -44.74 14.38 -94.81
C ALA A 74 -44.44 14.02 -93.34
N THR A 75 -45.48 13.78 -92.55
CA THR A 75 -45.30 13.33 -91.18
C THR A 75 -44.65 11.95 -91.23
N ASN A 76 -43.85 11.62 -90.21
CA ASN A 76 -43.23 10.31 -90.07
C ASN A 76 -44.24 9.15 -90.09
N ASP A 77 -45.51 9.42 -89.76
CA ASP A 77 -46.62 8.47 -89.78
C ASP A 77 -47.47 8.51 -91.06
N ALA A 78 -47.07 9.31 -92.06
CA ALA A 78 -47.74 9.46 -93.36
C ALA A 78 -49.20 9.98 -93.32
N THR A 79 -49.69 10.45 -92.17
CA THR A 79 -51.07 10.95 -92.01
C THR A 79 -51.37 12.22 -92.82
N SER A 80 -50.34 12.97 -93.22
CA SER A 80 -50.46 14.13 -94.11
C SER A 80 -50.51 13.79 -95.62
N LEU A 81 -50.47 12.51 -95.99
CA LEU A 81 -50.56 12.06 -97.39
C LEU A 81 -52.00 11.68 -97.79
N SER A 82 -52.42 12.09 -98.99
CA SER A 82 -53.69 11.63 -99.58
C SER A 82 -53.57 10.16 -100.04
N ASN A 83 -54.70 9.45 -100.07
CA ASN A 83 -54.76 8.04 -100.53
C ASN A 83 -54.14 7.85 -101.93
N GLU A 84 -54.26 8.84 -102.79
CA GLU A 84 -53.73 8.80 -104.15
C GLU A 84 -52.20 8.91 -104.19
N ASN A 85 -51.61 9.71 -103.28
CA ASN A 85 -50.15 9.79 -103.12
C ASN A 85 -49.58 8.48 -102.56
N VAL A 86 -50.29 7.83 -101.63
CA VAL A 86 -49.90 6.54 -101.06
C VAL A 86 -49.84 5.45 -102.13
N GLU A 87 -50.86 5.35 -102.97
CA GLU A 87 -50.90 4.34 -104.05
C GLU A 87 -49.82 4.59 -105.12
N GLN A 88 -49.52 5.85 -105.45
CA GLN A 88 -48.42 6.16 -106.36
C GLN A 88 -47.05 5.82 -105.76
N TRP A 89 -46.87 6.05 -104.46
CA TRP A 89 -45.61 5.75 -103.77
C TRP A 89 -45.38 4.24 -103.66
N LYS A 90 -46.42 3.45 -103.34
CA LYS A 90 -46.34 1.97 -103.36
C LYS A 90 -45.86 1.45 -104.71
N LYS A 91 -46.40 2.00 -105.80
CA LYS A 91 -46.06 1.58 -107.15
C LYS A 91 -44.66 2.02 -107.59
N LYS A 92 -44.18 3.18 -107.14
CA LYS A 92 -42.81 3.68 -107.43
C LYS A 92 -41.73 2.99 -106.60
N LEU A 93 -42.05 2.59 -105.37
CA LEU A 93 -41.12 1.92 -104.46
C LEU A 93 -41.08 0.40 -104.67
N ASP A 94 -41.87 -0.13 -105.61
CA ASP A 94 -41.98 -1.56 -105.94
C ASP A 94 -42.22 -2.45 -104.69
N VAL A 95 -42.99 -1.92 -103.74
CA VAL A 95 -43.19 -2.54 -102.42
C VAL A 95 -43.89 -3.90 -102.54
N ASP A 96 -44.68 -4.10 -103.61
CA ASP A 96 -45.40 -5.35 -103.88
C ASP A 96 -44.49 -6.51 -104.32
N ASN A 97 -43.24 -6.24 -104.71
CA ASN A 97 -42.22 -7.23 -105.09
C ASN A 97 -41.13 -7.44 -104.02
N LEU A 98 -41.22 -6.78 -102.86
CA LEU A 98 -40.31 -7.04 -101.73
C LEU A 98 -40.67 -8.36 -101.04
N GLN A 99 -40.15 -9.46 -101.57
CA GLN A 99 -40.15 -10.75 -100.87
C GLN A 99 -39.05 -10.73 -99.79
N PHE A 100 -39.41 -10.45 -98.54
CA PHE A 100 -38.58 -10.83 -97.38
C PHE A 100 -38.90 -12.28 -97.00
N ASP A 101 -38.55 -13.24 -97.85
CA ASP A 101 -38.67 -14.64 -97.46
C ASP A 101 -37.51 -15.04 -96.53
N ASP A 102 -37.86 -15.74 -95.46
CA ASP A 102 -36.94 -16.31 -94.45
C ASP A 102 -36.10 -17.47 -95.03
N GLN A 103 -36.12 -17.72 -96.35
CA GLN A 103 -35.44 -18.87 -96.97
C GLN A 103 -34.01 -18.53 -97.43
N ALA A 104 -33.61 -17.26 -97.41
CA ALA A 104 -32.31 -16.83 -97.95
C ALA A 104 -31.12 -17.01 -96.98
N ILE A 105 -31.32 -17.32 -95.69
CA ILE A 105 -30.24 -17.52 -94.71
C ILE A 105 -30.59 -18.66 -93.73
N SER A 106 -29.90 -19.80 -93.85
CA SER A 106 -30.00 -20.94 -92.93
C SER A 106 -28.79 -21.02 -92.00
N LEU A 107 -28.99 -21.36 -90.72
CA LEU A 107 -27.90 -21.69 -89.81
C LEU A 107 -27.21 -22.98 -90.28
N THR A 108 -25.91 -22.93 -90.54
CA THR A 108 -25.13 -24.11 -90.96
C THR A 108 -24.89 -25.13 -89.84
N ASN A 109 -24.97 -24.69 -88.58
CA ASN A 109 -24.74 -25.51 -87.40
C ASN A 109 -25.89 -25.35 -86.38
N GLU A 110 -26.14 -26.40 -85.60
CA GLU A 110 -27.09 -26.37 -84.47
C GLU A 110 -26.43 -25.81 -83.21
N TYR A 111 -27.17 -25.02 -82.44
CA TYR A 111 -26.73 -24.41 -81.18
C TYR A 111 -27.73 -24.75 -80.07
N VAL A 112 -27.74 -26.03 -79.69
CA VAL A 112 -28.73 -26.63 -78.76
C VAL A 112 -28.76 -25.98 -77.39
N ASP A 113 -27.63 -25.47 -76.89
CA ASP A 113 -27.53 -24.78 -75.59
C ASP A 113 -28.33 -23.47 -75.54
N PHE A 114 -28.67 -22.93 -76.71
CA PHE A 114 -29.50 -21.74 -76.91
C PHE A 114 -30.89 -22.09 -77.47
N GLY A 115 -31.26 -23.38 -77.51
CA GLY A 115 -32.55 -23.84 -78.04
C GLY A 115 -32.68 -23.71 -79.57
N LEU A 116 -31.57 -23.53 -80.30
CA LEU A 116 -31.54 -23.31 -81.73
C LEU A 116 -31.13 -24.57 -82.50
N THR A 117 -31.92 -24.93 -83.50
CA THR A 117 -31.70 -26.05 -84.42
C THR A 117 -31.40 -25.56 -85.84
N ASN A 118 -31.02 -26.46 -86.74
CA ASN A 118 -30.76 -26.16 -88.16
C ASN A 118 -31.99 -25.63 -88.93
N VAL A 119 -33.18 -25.74 -88.36
CA VAL A 119 -34.44 -25.18 -88.89
C VAL A 119 -34.88 -23.89 -88.19
N SER A 120 -34.10 -23.39 -87.21
CA SER A 120 -34.41 -22.16 -86.50
C SER A 120 -34.18 -20.92 -87.39
N LYS A 121 -35.10 -19.97 -87.30
CA LYS A 121 -35.10 -18.75 -88.13
C LYS A 121 -34.10 -17.73 -87.61
N GLN A 122 -33.60 -16.84 -88.47
CA GLN A 122 -32.67 -15.76 -88.08
C GLN A 122 -33.23 -14.89 -86.94
N ALA A 123 -34.54 -14.65 -86.91
CA ALA A 123 -35.18 -13.92 -85.81
C ALA A 123 -35.01 -14.63 -84.45
N GLN A 124 -35.11 -15.97 -84.43
CA GLN A 124 -34.93 -16.78 -83.22
C GLN A 124 -33.45 -16.82 -82.81
N PHE A 125 -32.53 -16.88 -83.79
CA PHE A 125 -31.08 -16.76 -83.52
C PHE A 125 -30.75 -15.41 -82.87
N ASN A 126 -31.19 -14.31 -83.47
CA ASN A 126 -30.93 -12.97 -82.94
C ASN A 126 -31.50 -12.82 -81.53
N GLN A 127 -32.73 -13.29 -81.31
CA GLN A 127 -33.36 -13.24 -79.99
C GLN A 127 -32.59 -14.04 -78.93
N ALA A 128 -32.19 -15.28 -79.24
CA ALA A 128 -31.42 -16.11 -78.32
C ALA A 128 -30.02 -15.52 -78.01
N ILE A 129 -29.36 -14.88 -78.99
CA ILE A 129 -28.08 -14.19 -78.77
C ILE A 129 -28.25 -12.93 -77.93
N TYR A 130 -29.32 -12.15 -78.13
CA TYR A 130 -29.63 -11.01 -77.27
C TYR A 130 -29.96 -11.43 -75.83
N GLU A 131 -30.72 -12.51 -75.64
CA GLU A 131 -31.05 -13.07 -74.33
C GLU A 131 -29.81 -13.67 -73.62
N SER A 132 -28.92 -14.32 -74.38
CA SER A 132 -27.61 -14.79 -73.91
C SER A 132 -26.73 -13.64 -73.43
N ASN A 133 -26.57 -12.60 -74.25
CA ASN A 133 -25.72 -11.45 -73.89
C ASN A 133 -26.31 -10.61 -72.75
N ALA A 134 -27.63 -10.70 -72.51
CA ALA A 134 -28.31 -10.03 -71.42
C ALA A 134 -28.28 -10.81 -70.09
N SER A 135 -27.90 -12.08 -70.07
CA SER A 135 -27.91 -12.90 -68.85
C SER A 135 -26.54 -12.94 -68.16
N LYS A 136 -26.52 -12.53 -66.88
CA LYS A 136 -25.36 -12.63 -65.97
C LYS A 136 -24.91 -14.10 -65.82
N LEU A 137 -23.70 -14.32 -65.30
CA LEU A 137 -23.16 -15.64 -64.92
C LEU A 137 -24.26 -16.54 -64.33
N LYS A 138 -24.50 -17.70 -64.96
CA LYS A 138 -25.52 -18.67 -64.50
C LYS A 138 -25.16 -19.12 -63.08
N GLU A 139 -26.17 -19.27 -62.22
CA GLU A 139 -26.01 -19.76 -60.86
C GLU A 139 -25.31 -21.13 -60.88
N PRO A 140 -24.22 -21.33 -60.12
CA PRO A 140 -23.58 -22.63 -60.03
C PRO A 140 -24.54 -23.64 -59.40
N THR A 141 -24.82 -24.74 -60.10
CA THR A 141 -25.71 -25.81 -59.60
C THR A 141 -24.97 -26.94 -58.89
N ASN A 142 -23.64 -26.89 -58.86
CA ASN A 142 -22.78 -27.89 -58.23
C ASN A 142 -22.03 -27.26 -57.04
N GLU A 143 -21.95 -28.00 -55.93
CA GLU A 143 -21.10 -27.68 -54.79
C GLU A 143 -19.63 -27.96 -55.15
N GLY A 144 -18.74 -27.00 -54.90
CA GLY A 144 -17.31 -27.10 -55.20
C GLY A 144 -16.43 -27.03 -53.95
N ASP A 145 -15.23 -27.63 -54.01
CA ASP A 145 -14.23 -27.54 -52.95
C ASP A 145 -12.97 -26.76 -53.39
N SER A 146 -12.07 -26.49 -52.44
CA SER A 146 -10.85 -25.72 -52.68
C SER A 146 -9.80 -26.43 -53.56
N LYS A 147 -10.03 -27.69 -53.95
CA LYS A 147 -9.15 -28.47 -54.83
C LYS A 147 -9.67 -28.49 -56.26
N GLU A 148 -10.99 -28.65 -56.46
CA GLU A 148 -11.61 -28.64 -57.79
C GLU A 148 -11.94 -27.23 -58.29
N TYR A 149 -12.29 -26.30 -57.38
CA TYR A 149 -12.63 -24.91 -57.70
C TYR A 149 -11.81 -23.92 -56.85
N PRO A 150 -10.50 -23.77 -57.13
CA PRO A 150 -9.58 -23.00 -56.28
C PRO A 150 -9.81 -21.47 -56.32
N TYR A 151 -10.65 -20.97 -57.22
CA TYR A 151 -10.94 -19.55 -57.39
C TYR A 151 -12.44 -19.27 -57.27
N LEU A 152 -12.78 -18.19 -56.61
CA LEU A 152 -14.11 -17.58 -56.62
C LEU A 152 -14.17 -16.50 -57.70
N VAL A 153 -15.35 -16.28 -58.28
CA VAL A 153 -15.56 -15.19 -59.25
C VAL A 153 -16.15 -14.00 -58.50
N GLY A 154 -15.37 -12.92 -58.39
CA GLY A 154 -15.87 -11.63 -57.92
C GLY A 154 -16.42 -10.84 -59.10
N ILE A 155 -17.50 -10.06 -58.89
CA ILE A 155 -18.06 -9.14 -59.88
C ILE A 155 -17.94 -7.73 -59.31
N ASP A 156 -17.48 -6.77 -60.10
CA ASP A 156 -17.44 -5.35 -59.71
C ASP A 156 -18.81 -4.65 -59.85
N GLU A 157 -18.87 -3.37 -59.46
CA GLU A 157 -20.11 -2.57 -59.50
C GLU A 157 -20.65 -2.37 -60.93
N GLU A 158 -19.78 -2.49 -61.94
CA GLU A 158 -20.12 -2.35 -63.36
C GLU A 158 -20.43 -3.70 -64.04
N GLY A 159 -20.28 -4.81 -63.32
CA GLY A 159 -20.65 -6.15 -63.79
C GLY A 159 -19.51 -6.96 -64.42
N TYR A 160 -18.26 -6.49 -64.38
CA TYR A 160 -17.12 -7.25 -64.88
C TYR A 160 -16.61 -8.23 -63.82
N SER A 161 -16.14 -9.40 -64.27
CA SER A 161 -15.76 -10.50 -63.39
C SER A 161 -14.25 -10.69 -63.28
N ALA A 162 -13.73 -10.92 -62.06
CA ALA A 162 -12.34 -11.26 -61.79
C ALA A 162 -12.20 -12.56 -60.96
N LYS A 163 -11.10 -13.29 -61.15
CA LYS A 163 -10.78 -14.49 -60.35
C LYS A 163 -10.10 -14.11 -59.04
N ILE A 164 -10.70 -14.46 -57.92
CA ILE A 164 -10.16 -14.28 -56.57
C ILE A 164 -9.75 -15.65 -56.03
N GLN A 165 -8.59 -15.80 -55.39
CA GLN A 165 -8.24 -17.06 -54.74
C GLN A 165 -9.21 -17.36 -53.60
N SER A 166 -9.80 -18.56 -53.61
CA SER A 166 -10.80 -18.98 -52.60
C SER A 166 -10.28 -18.84 -51.16
N GLY A 167 -8.97 -19.04 -50.95
CA GLY A 167 -8.33 -18.93 -49.65
C GLY A 167 -8.11 -17.50 -49.13
N ASP A 168 -8.29 -16.45 -49.94
CA ASP A 168 -8.10 -15.06 -49.50
C ASP A 168 -9.35 -14.47 -48.83
N ILE A 169 -10.52 -15.08 -49.02
CA ILE A 169 -11.77 -14.67 -48.37
C ILE A 169 -11.82 -15.31 -46.98
N GLY A 170 -11.81 -14.48 -45.93
CA GLY A 170 -11.88 -14.92 -44.53
C GLY A 170 -10.56 -14.84 -43.75
N LYS A 171 -9.49 -14.27 -44.32
CA LYS A 171 -8.19 -14.08 -43.62
C LYS A 171 -8.17 -12.97 -42.55
N ASN A 172 -9.26 -12.23 -42.38
CA ASN A 172 -9.36 -11.26 -41.28
C ASN A 172 -9.83 -11.98 -40.01
N PHE A 173 -9.00 -11.93 -38.97
CA PHE A 173 -9.12 -12.51 -37.63
C PHE A 173 -10.43 -12.21 -36.85
N ALA A 174 -11.47 -11.65 -37.50
CA ALA A 174 -12.69 -11.18 -36.88
C ALA A 174 -13.98 -11.47 -37.68
N ASN A 175 -14.01 -12.45 -38.59
CA ASN A 175 -15.28 -13.00 -39.08
C ASN A 175 -15.68 -14.29 -38.32
N THR A 176 -15.46 -14.30 -37.01
CA THR A 176 -16.36 -15.07 -36.15
C THR A 176 -17.55 -14.16 -35.91
N ASP A 177 -18.67 -14.49 -36.53
CA ASP A 177 -19.98 -14.03 -36.08
C ASP A 177 -20.05 -14.23 -34.55
N LEU A 178 -20.00 -13.14 -33.79
CA LEU A 178 -19.93 -13.19 -32.33
C LEU A 178 -21.29 -13.50 -31.68
N VAL A 179 -22.26 -14.00 -32.46
CA VAL A 179 -23.50 -14.57 -31.94
C VAL A 179 -23.36 -16.09 -31.91
N VAL A 180 -22.85 -16.60 -30.79
CA VAL A 180 -22.87 -18.04 -30.50
C VAL A 180 -24.32 -18.43 -30.19
N THR A 181 -25.07 -18.91 -31.19
CA THR A 181 -26.28 -19.69 -30.90
C THR A 181 -25.87 -21.02 -30.25
N THR A 182 -26.75 -21.57 -29.41
CA THR A 182 -26.49 -22.69 -28.48
C THR A 182 -25.85 -23.95 -29.08
N ASN A 183 -25.78 -24.08 -30.41
CA ASN A 183 -25.29 -25.26 -31.13
C ASN A 183 -23.93 -25.11 -31.83
N ARG A 184 -23.19 -24.01 -31.65
CA ARG A 184 -21.78 -23.92 -32.09
C ARG A 184 -20.82 -23.75 -30.92
N LYS A 185 -20.58 -24.84 -30.18
CA LYS A 185 -19.43 -24.93 -29.27
C LYS A 185 -18.20 -25.28 -30.10
N HIS A 186 -17.21 -24.40 -30.16
CA HIS A 186 -15.85 -24.83 -30.52
C HIS A 186 -15.36 -25.76 -29.40
N THR A 187 -15.48 -27.07 -29.61
CA THR A 187 -15.17 -28.12 -28.63
C THR A 187 -13.70 -28.52 -28.59
N GLY A 188 -12.82 -27.76 -29.25
CA GLY A 188 -11.37 -27.95 -29.15
C GLY A 188 -10.74 -26.98 -28.13
N PRO A 189 -9.60 -27.34 -27.50
CA PRO A 189 -8.80 -26.41 -26.72
C PRO A 189 -8.18 -25.37 -27.66
N ALA A 190 -8.95 -24.35 -28.02
CA ALA A 190 -8.48 -23.23 -28.82
C ALA A 190 -7.72 -22.27 -27.88
N SER A 191 -6.40 -22.40 -27.81
CA SER A 191 -5.54 -21.35 -27.27
C SER A 191 -5.46 -20.22 -28.29
N VAL A 192 -5.94 -19.03 -27.93
CA VAL A 192 -5.73 -17.82 -28.72
C VAL A 192 -4.39 -17.23 -28.29
N GLU A 193 -3.35 -17.41 -29.10
CA GLU A 193 -2.05 -16.78 -28.91
C GLU A 193 -2.03 -15.47 -29.72
N LEU A 194 -2.06 -14.34 -29.01
CA LEU A 194 -1.96 -13.02 -29.62
C LEU A 194 -0.48 -12.71 -29.85
N ALA A 195 -0.06 -12.61 -31.11
CA ALA A 195 1.29 -12.23 -31.49
C ALA A 195 1.64 -10.75 -31.18
N MET A 196 0.71 -9.99 -30.58
CA MET A 196 0.88 -8.59 -30.19
C MET A 196 0.43 -8.38 -28.75
N SER A 197 1.04 -7.42 -28.05
CA SER A 197 0.66 -7.05 -26.69
C SER A 197 -0.83 -6.71 -26.62
N PHE A 198 -1.53 -7.32 -25.68
CA PHE A 198 -2.93 -6.99 -25.40
C PHE A 198 -2.98 -5.67 -24.62
N ILE A 199 -3.33 -4.58 -25.32
CA ILE A 199 -3.42 -3.23 -24.71
C ILE A 199 -4.86 -3.00 -24.25
N CYS A 200 -5.10 -3.06 -22.94
CA CYS A 200 -6.38 -2.71 -22.33
C CYS A 200 -6.45 -1.22 -21.98
N SER A 201 -6.53 -0.34 -22.97
CA SER A 201 -6.58 1.12 -22.74
C SER A 201 -7.95 1.64 -22.27
N ASN A 202 -8.99 0.80 -22.29
CA ASN A 202 -10.35 1.18 -21.90
C ASN A 202 -10.70 0.62 -20.51
N SER A 203 -11.14 1.49 -19.60
CA SER A 203 -11.59 1.14 -18.23
C SER A 203 -12.83 0.22 -18.18
N SER A 204 -13.48 -0.03 -19.32
CA SER A 204 -14.68 -0.88 -19.43
C SER A 204 -14.39 -2.35 -19.75
N VAL A 205 -13.13 -2.76 -19.88
CA VAL A 205 -12.77 -4.18 -20.09
C VAL A 205 -13.14 -4.97 -18.83
N ARG A 206 -14.07 -5.92 -18.98
CA ARG A 206 -14.50 -6.81 -17.88
C ARG A 206 -14.06 -8.24 -18.19
N TYR A 207 -13.30 -8.84 -17.29
CA TYR A 207 -13.04 -10.27 -17.30
C TYR A 207 -14.16 -10.98 -16.53
N SER A 208 -14.84 -11.95 -17.15
CA SER A 208 -15.91 -12.73 -16.53
C SER A 208 -15.68 -14.22 -16.79
N GLY A 209 -16.18 -15.10 -15.89
CA GLY A 209 -15.99 -16.55 -16.03
C GLY A 209 -14.57 -17.05 -15.72
N ILE A 210 -13.76 -16.28 -14.98
CA ILE A 210 -12.45 -16.75 -14.50
C ILE A 210 -12.67 -17.90 -13.51
N VAL A 211 -11.99 -19.03 -13.74
CA VAL A 211 -12.06 -20.20 -12.86
C VAL A 211 -11.32 -19.90 -11.55
N ASP A 212 -11.96 -20.17 -10.40
CA ASP A 212 -11.30 -20.10 -9.10
C ASP A 212 -10.23 -21.21 -8.99
N LYS A 213 -8.98 -20.78 -8.85
CA LYS A 213 -7.79 -21.64 -8.69
C LYS A 213 -7.05 -21.36 -7.39
N SER A 214 -7.68 -20.68 -6.43
CA SER A 214 -7.06 -20.31 -5.15
C SER A 214 -6.51 -21.49 -4.32
N ALA A 215 -7.06 -22.70 -4.52
CA ALA A 215 -6.61 -23.93 -3.86
C ALA A 215 -5.52 -24.71 -4.63
N ASP A 216 -5.15 -24.29 -5.84
CA ASP A 216 -4.17 -24.98 -6.69
C ASP A 216 -2.77 -24.40 -6.47
N ALA A 217 -1.89 -25.15 -5.79
CA ALA A 217 -0.55 -24.70 -5.42
C ALA A 217 0.36 -24.34 -6.62
N THR A 218 0.01 -24.77 -7.84
CA THR A 218 0.74 -24.41 -9.06
C THR A 218 0.41 -23.00 -9.57
N PHE A 219 -0.71 -22.41 -9.12
CA PHE A 219 -1.16 -21.06 -9.46
C PHE A 219 -0.67 -20.05 -8.40
N ASN A 220 0.65 -19.82 -8.37
CA ASN A 220 1.32 -18.98 -7.38
C ASN A 220 1.86 -17.63 -7.92
N ILE A 221 1.45 -17.26 -9.14
CA ILE A 221 1.90 -16.05 -9.85
C ILE A 221 0.78 -15.02 -9.85
N PHE A 222 1.10 -13.77 -9.51
CA PHE A 222 0.15 -12.66 -9.50
C PHE A 222 0.23 -11.84 -10.79
N PRO A 223 -0.89 -11.51 -11.44
CA PRO A 223 -0.91 -10.48 -12.47
C PRO A 223 -0.65 -9.10 -11.85
N VAL A 224 0.29 -8.34 -12.41
CA VAL A 224 0.63 -6.98 -11.97
C VAL A 224 0.61 -6.03 -13.16
N LEU A 225 0.33 -4.75 -12.90
CA LEU A 225 0.34 -3.68 -13.89
C LEU A 225 1.46 -2.69 -13.57
N ASP A 226 2.13 -2.19 -14.60
CA ASP A 226 3.01 -1.03 -14.47
C ASP A 226 2.23 0.30 -14.58
N SER A 227 2.92 1.43 -14.42
CA SER A 227 2.33 2.76 -14.52
C SER A 227 1.80 3.11 -15.93
N SER A 228 2.20 2.34 -16.94
CA SER A 228 1.76 2.49 -18.33
C SER A 228 0.60 1.55 -18.68
N GLY A 229 0.13 0.74 -17.73
CA GLY A 229 -0.97 -0.20 -17.91
C GLY A 229 -0.56 -1.53 -18.56
N ASN A 230 0.75 -1.83 -18.65
CA ASN A 230 1.21 -3.11 -19.19
C ASN A 230 1.01 -4.23 -18.16
N LEU A 231 0.35 -5.31 -18.58
CA LEU A 231 0.12 -6.50 -17.74
C LEU A 231 1.35 -7.42 -17.77
N ALA A 232 1.88 -7.73 -16.59
CA ALA A 232 3.00 -8.64 -16.41
C ALA A 232 2.72 -9.66 -15.30
N LYS A 233 3.57 -10.68 -15.23
CA LYS A 233 3.49 -11.73 -14.21
C LYS A 233 4.49 -11.47 -13.09
N SER A 234 4.06 -11.58 -11.83
CA SER A 234 4.94 -11.50 -10.66
C SER A 234 4.98 -12.85 -9.95
N THR A 235 6.16 -13.48 -9.98
CA THR A 235 6.44 -14.72 -9.23
C THR A 235 6.75 -14.45 -7.76
N ASN A 236 7.06 -13.20 -7.40
CA ASN A 236 7.25 -12.76 -6.01
C ASN A 236 6.27 -11.61 -5.70
N ALA A 237 5.01 -11.98 -5.51
CA ALA A 237 3.93 -11.03 -5.24
C ALA A 237 4.14 -10.17 -4.00
N ILE A 238 4.97 -10.63 -3.06
CA ILE A 238 5.36 -9.88 -1.87
C ILE A 238 6.02 -8.54 -2.25
N ASN A 239 6.77 -8.48 -3.35
CA ASN A 239 7.40 -7.23 -3.80
C ASN A 239 6.37 -6.19 -4.26
N ALA A 240 5.30 -6.63 -4.92
CA ALA A 240 4.20 -5.75 -5.33
C ALA A 240 3.46 -5.23 -4.09
N MET A 241 3.18 -6.10 -3.12
CA MET A 241 2.57 -5.71 -1.85
C MET A 241 3.46 -4.71 -1.09
N ILE A 242 4.77 -4.96 -1.01
CA ILE A 242 5.74 -4.03 -0.41
C ILE A 242 5.70 -2.66 -1.10
N ALA A 243 5.65 -2.62 -2.44
CA ALA A 243 5.57 -1.36 -3.18
C ALA A 243 4.27 -0.59 -2.88
N THR A 244 3.13 -1.29 -2.81
CA THR A 244 1.85 -0.71 -2.38
C THR A 244 1.91 -0.20 -0.93
N MET A 245 2.54 -0.96 -0.03
CA MET A 245 2.67 -0.56 1.38
C MET A 245 3.66 0.60 1.58
N LYS A 246 4.57 0.87 0.63
CA LYS A 246 5.41 2.08 0.66
C LYS A 246 4.61 3.35 0.46
N ILE A 247 3.63 3.33 -0.45
CA ILE A 247 2.77 4.48 -0.78
C ILE A 247 1.56 4.62 0.15
N ALA A 248 1.23 3.60 0.94
CA ALA A 248 0.16 3.64 1.92
C ALA A 248 0.43 4.68 3.04
N THR A 249 -0.63 5.29 3.56
CA THR A 249 -0.57 6.17 4.73
C THR A 249 -0.22 5.39 6.01
N PRO A 250 0.32 6.03 7.08
CA PRO A 250 0.59 5.35 8.34
C PRO A 250 -0.62 4.60 8.92
N ALA A 251 -1.82 5.17 8.83
CA ALA A 251 -3.06 4.53 9.29
C ALA A 251 -3.40 3.25 8.51
N GLN A 252 -3.24 3.28 7.17
CA GLN A 252 -3.45 2.09 6.35
C GLN A 252 -2.43 0.98 6.64
N LYS A 253 -1.18 1.36 6.95
CA LYS A 253 -0.16 0.38 7.36
C LYS A 253 -0.54 -0.32 8.66
N VAL A 254 -0.99 0.44 9.65
CA VAL A 254 -1.47 -0.09 10.94
C VAL A 254 -2.66 -1.03 10.74
N ALA A 255 -3.66 -0.62 9.96
CA ALA A 255 -4.83 -1.46 9.68
C ALA A 255 -4.44 -2.79 9.00
N PHE A 256 -3.54 -2.75 8.02
CA PHE A 256 -3.04 -3.95 7.35
C PHE A 256 -2.25 -4.87 8.29
N MET A 257 -1.39 -4.30 9.15
CA MET A 257 -0.62 -5.09 10.11
C MET A 257 -1.49 -5.70 11.22
N LYS A 258 -2.61 -5.04 11.58
CA LYS A 258 -3.65 -5.61 12.45
C LYS A 258 -4.24 -6.88 11.83
N GLU A 259 -4.68 -6.83 10.58
CA GLU A 259 -5.23 -7.99 9.87
C GLU A 259 -4.22 -9.13 9.70
N MET A 260 -2.93 -8.80 9.59
CA MET A 260 -1.85 -9.79 9.50
C MET A 260 -1.43 -10.40 10.86
N ASN A 261 -2.11 -10.08 11.97
CA ASN A 261 -1.77 -10.49 13.35
C ASN A 261 -0.34 -10.14 13.80
N GLY A 262 0.37 -9.30 13.05
CA GLY A 262 1.80 -9.06 13.26
C GLY A 262 2.11 -7.85 14.15
N GLN A 263 1.13 -7.00 14.43
CA GLN A 263 1.36 -5.75 15.15
C GLN A 263 1.19 -5.88 16.67
N TYR A 264 0.26 -6.71 17.13
CA TYR A 264 -0.10 -6.81 18.55
C TYR A 264 0.02 -8.25 19.04
N SER A 265 0.19 -8.38 20.33
CA SER A 265 0.35 -9.65 21.04
C SER A 265 -0.93 -10.48 20.90
N SER A 266 -0.82 -11.80 20.78
CA SER A 266 -1.98 -12.70 20.66
C SER A 266 -2.04 -13.74 21.78
N GLY A 267 -0.94 -13.90 22.51
CA GLY A 267 -0.84 -14.79 23.66
C GLY A 267 -1.48 -14.20 24.92
N GLN A 268 -1.34 -14.92 26.03
CA GLN A 268 -1.87 -14.48 27.32
C GLN A 268 -1.01 -13.34 27.91
N ILE A 269 -1.62 -12.19 28.21
CA ILE A 269 -0.93 -11.12 28.95
C ILE A 269 -0.52 -11.64 30.32
N THR A 270 0.74 -11.41 30.68
CA THR A 270 1.18 -11.56 32.07
C THR A 270 2.03 -10.37 32.48
N THR A 271 1.95 -10.00 33.76
CA THR A 271 2.86 -9.02 34.37
C THR A 271 3.77 -9.73 35.35
N THR A 272 5.08 -9.50 35.19
CA THR A 272 6.13 -10.13 35.98
C THR A 272 6.64 -9.20 37.07
N MET A 273 6.73 -7.89 36.78
CA MET A 273 7.20 -6.90 37.75
C MET A 273 6.79 -5.48 37.38
N ILE A 274 6.77 -4.61 38.39
CA ILE A 274 6.85 -3.16 38.26
C ILE A 274 8.29 -2.78 38.58
N LEU A 275 8.98 -2.09 37.66
CA LEU A 275 10.43 -1.85 37.80
C LEU A 275 10.76 -1.04 39.05
N MET A 276 10.01 0.05 39.26
CA MET A 276 10.07 0.90 40.45
C MET A 276 8.69 0.84 41.13
N PRO A 277 8.48 -0.08 42.10
CA PRO A 277 7.20 -0.27 42.78
C PRO A 277 6.94 0.79 43.86
N VAL A 278 7.60 1.96 43.77
CA VAL A 278 7.42 3.09 44.68
C VAL A 278 7.38 4.36 43.84
N VAL A 279 6.43 5.25 44.11
CA VAL A 279 6.29 6.55 43.47
C VAL A 279 6.16 7.65 44.53
N ALA A 280 6.91 8.73 44.36
CA ALA A 280 6.77 9.92 45.21
C ALA A 280 5.95 10.99 44.49
N ILE A 281 4.89 11.46 45.15
CA ILE A 281 4.02 12.52 44.59
C ILE A 281 4.16 13.87 45.31
N GLY A 282 4.67 13.90 46.55
CA GLY A 282 4.90 15.14 47.30
C GLY A 282 3.69 16.06 47.31
N ASP A 283 3.94 17.35 47.05
CA ASP A 283 2.89 18.35 46.84
C ASP A 283 2.34 18.34 45.40
N ASN A 284 2.97 17.58 44.49
CA ASN A 284 2.59 17.48 43.08
C ASN A 284 1.42 16.51 42.87
N THR A 285 0.29 16.88 43.45
CA THR A 285 -0.97 16.13 43.42
C THR A 285 -1.70 16.20 42.07
N GLU A 286 -1.26 17.04 41.13
CA GLU A 286 -1.88 17.20 39.80
C GLU A 286 -0.95 16.80 38.64
N GLY A 287 0.22 16.23 38.94
CA GLY A 287 1.20 15.80 37.93
C GLY A 287 0.95 14.39 37.36
N LEU A 288 1.77 14.00 36.39
CA LEU A 288 1.81 12.62 35.88
C LEU A 288 3.03 11.87 36.42
N SER A 289 2.81 10.67 36.95
CA SER A 289 3.86 9.73 37.34
C SER A 289 4.01 8.63 36.29
N LYS A 290 5.24 8.44 35.80
CA LYS A 290 5.58 7.37 34.84
C LYS A 290 6.00 6.11 35.59
N ILE A 291 5.43 4.96 35.21
CA ILE A 291 5.74 3.64 35.74
C ILE A 291 6.02 2.66 34.59
N ASP A 292 7.11 1.91 34.70
CA ASP A 292 7.45 0.83 33.76
C ASP A 292 6.99 -0.53 34.30
N ILE A 293 6.10 -1.19 33.56
CA ILE A 293 5.61 -2.54 33.84
C ILE A 293 6.25 -3.51 32.86
N TYR A 294 6.80 -4.61 33.39
CA TYR A 294 7.43 -5.67 32.62
C TYR A 294 6.65 -6.98 32.71
N GLY A 295 6.63 -7.72 31.61
CA GLY A 295 5.81 -8.93 31.47
C GLY A 295 5.97 -9.62 30.12
N THR A 296 4.94 -10.38 29.72
CA THR A 296 4.86 -11.04 28.41
C THR A 296 3.61 -10.57 27.69
N GLU A 297 3.66 -10.55 26.35
CA GLU A 297 2.53 -10.18 25.49
C GLU A 297 1.99 -8.76 25.80
N LEU A 298 2.90 -7.81 26.14
CA LEU A 298 2.57 -6.42 26.52
C LEU A 298 2.48 -5.43 25.36
N ASN A 299 2.64 -5.91 24.13
CA ASN A 299 2.38 -5.10 22.95
C ASN A 299 0.89 -5.20 22.61
N ILE A 300 0.06 -4.35 23.22
CA ILE A 300 -1.40 -4.48 23.27
C ILE A 300 -2.09 -3.45 22.37
N ASP A 301 -3.23 -3.81 21.80
CA ASP A 301 -3.96 -2.96 20.84
C ASP A 301 -4.74 -1.84 21.55
N PRO A 302 -4.42 -0.55 21.32
CA PRO A 302 -5.11 0.56 21.97
C PRO A 302 -6.62 0.60 21.73
N ASP A 303 -7.13 0.04 20.62
CA ASP A 303 -8.57 0.09 20.31
C ASP A 303 -9.39 -0.94 21.12
N THR A 304 -8.74 -1.97 21.66
CA THR A 304 -9.42 -3.08 22.38
C THR A 304 -8.90 -3.29 23.80
N SER A 305 -8.02 -2.40 24.27
CA SER A 305 -7.26 -2.55 25.50
C SER A 305 -7.44 -1.37 26.43
N TYR A 306 -7.24 -1.59 27.72
CA TYR A 306 -7.09 -0.51 28.70
C TYR A 306 -6.02 -0.89 29.71
N VAL A 307 -5.49 0.14 30.37
CA VAL A 307 -4.68 0.00 31.58
C VAL A 307 -5.34 0.90 32.61
N ARG A 308 -5.64 0.34 33.78
CA ARG A 308 -6.30 1.05 34.86
C ARG A 308 -5.71 0.68 36.20
N ILE A 309 -5.82 1.59 37.16
CA ILE A 309 -5.26 1.47 38.50
C ILE A 309 -6.35 1.53 39.56
N LYS A 310 -6.15 0.84 40.68
CA LYS A 310 -6.98 0.97 41.88
C LYS A 310 -6.16 0.78 43.14
N GLU A 311 -6.67 1.29 44.25
CA GLU A 311 -6.13 1.03 45.59
C GLU A 311 -6.19 -0.48 45.91
N LEU A 312 -5.12 -1.01 46.47
CA LEU A 312 -4.99 -2.39 46.90
C LEU A 312 -6.04 -2.68 48.00
N GLY A 313 -6.86 -3.71 47.79
CA GLY A 313 -7.98 -4.05 48.68
C GLY A 313 -9.31 -3.38 48.32
N ASN A 314 -9.30 -2.37 47.44
CA ASN A 314 -10.52 -1.83 46.85
C ASN A 314 -10.99 -2.73 45.68
N VAL A 315 -12.30 -2.86 45.49
CA VAL A 315 -12.88 -3.74 44.47
C VAL A 315 -13.47 -2.96 43.29
N THR A 316 -13.92 -1.72 43.49
CA THR A 316 -14.80 -1.04 42.52
C THR A 316 -14.25 0.27 41.95
N ASN A 317 -13.32 0.95 42.63
CA ASN A 317 -12.84 2.26 42.17
C ASN A 317 -11.62 2.16 41.24
N TRP A 318 -11.87 1.89 39.97
CA TRP A 318 -10.84 1.88 38.94
C TRP A 318 -10.70 3.25 38.27
N GLN A 319 -9.46 3.65 38.01
CA GLN A 319 -9.11 4.88 37.29
C GLN A 319 -8.29 4.51 36.07
N ASP A 320 -8.66 5.01 34.89
CA ASP A 320 -7.94 4.72 33.65
C ASP A 320 -6.60 5.48 33.64
N CYS A 321 -5.55 4.79 33.18
CA CYS A 321 -4.22 5.36 33.02
C CYS A 321 -3.94 5.56 31.54
N ALA A 322 -3.18 6.60 31.19
CA ALA A 322 -2.57 6.67 29.87
C ALA A 322 -1.42 5.65 29.80
N TRP A 323 -1.18 5.06 28.64
CA TRP A 323 -0.16 4.02 28.50
C TRP A 323 0.39 3.95 27.08
N GLN A 324 1.57 3.36 26.96
CA GLN A 324 2.23 3.10 25.69
C GLN A 324 2.94 1.74 25.74
N SER A 325 2.61 0.85 24.81
CA SER A 325 3.41 -0.35 24.57
C SER A 325 4.73 0.03 23.93
N ILE A 326 5.85 -0.28 24.59
CA ILE A 326 7.17 -0.04 24.03
C ILE A 326 7.62 -1.25 23.20
N ASP A 327 7.38 -2.45 23.74
CA ASP A 327 7.65 -3.72 23.07
C ASP A 327 6.77 -4.84 23.69
N SER A 328 6.95 -6.08 23.26
CA SER A 328 6.21 -7.24 23.77
C SER A 328 6.44 -7.54 25.27
N THR A 329 7.41 -6.91 25.90
CA THR A 329 7.83 -7.18 27.28
C THR A 329 7.75 -5.97 28.21
N ARG A 330 7.54 -4.77 27.66
CA ARG A 330 7.53 -3.52 28.42
C ARG A 330 6.36 -2.62 28.03
N LEU A 331 5.63 -2.20 29.05
CA LEU A 331 4.53 -1.24 28.98
C LEU A 331 4.85 -0.04 29.85
N GLU A 332 4.82 1.15 29.27
CA GLU A 332 4.95 2.41 30.01
C GLU A 332 3.55 2.91 30.38
N VAL A 333 3.33 3.22 31.65
CA VAL A 333 2.04 3.65 32.19
C VAL A 333 2.21 5.01 32.86
N TYR A 334 1.30 5.93 32.57
CA TYR A 334 1.26 7.26 33.15
C TYR A 334 0.03 7.37 34.05
N ILE A 335 0.28 7.69 35.31
CA ILE A 335 -0.73 7.81 36.35
C ILE A 335 -0.91 9.28 36.64
N ASP A 336 -2.16 9.74 36.66
CA ASP A 336 -2.51 11.05 37.19
C ASP A 336 -2.43 11.01 38.71
N ASN A 337 -1.57 11.86 39.28
CA ASN A 337 -1.30 11.91 40.71
C ASN A 337 -2.54 12.29 41.53
N SER A 338 -3.56 12.88 40.91
CA SER A 338 -4.81 13.26 41.58
C SER A 338 -5.66 12.05 41.98
N PHE A 339 -5.38 10.87 41.40
CA PHE A 339 -6.09 9.62 41.67
C PHE A 339 -5.41 8.74 42.73
N ILE A 340 -4.25 9.14 43.23
CA ILE A 340 -3.44 8.34 44.15
C ILE A 340 -3.08 9.12 45.41
N ASP A 341 -3.41 8.56 46.57
CA ASP A 341 -3.03 9.14 47.86
C ASP A 341 -1.72 8.55 48.41
N VAL A 342 -0.97 9.40 49.13
CA VAL A 342 0.22 9.01 49.91
C VAL A 342 -0.11 7.95 50.97
N ASN A 343 0.84 7.06 51.24
CA ASN A 343 0.77 5.94 52.18
C ASN A 343 -0.26 4.86 51.81
N LYS A 344 -0.65 4.80 50.53
CA LYS A 344 -1.48 3.73 49.99
C LYS A 344 -0.72 2.91 48.94
N SER A 345 -1.17 1.68 48.76
CA SER A 345 -0.66 0.77 47.73
C SER A 345 -1.71 0.60 46.64
N TYR A 346 -1.30 0.44 45.39
CA TYR A 346 -2.16 0.34 44.22
C TYR A 346 -1.78 -0.84 43.35
N VAL A 347 -2.73 -1.38 42.58
CA VAL A 347 -2.51 -2.45 41.59
C VAL A 347 -3.05 -2.02 40.24
N PHE A 348 -2.44 -2.52 39.17
CA PHE A 348 -2.88 -2.27 37.80
C PHE A 348 -3.65 -3.45 37.25
N GLU A 349 -4.61 -3.17 36.39
CA GLU A 349 -5.25 -4.15 35.54
C GLU A 349 -5.06 -3.77 34.08
N LEU A 350 -4.60 -4.75 33.32
CA LEU A 350 -4.36 -4.65 31.90
C LEU A 350 -5.39 -5.52 31.19
N LYS A 351 -6.11 -4.95 30.24
CA LYS A 351 -6.99 -5.69 29.33
C LYS A 351 -6.43 -5.64 27.93
N HIS A 352 -6.51 -6.75 27.19
CA HIS A 352 -6.31 -6.80 25.75
C HIS A 352 -7.31 -7.75 25.10
N GLY A 353 -8.20 -7.21 24.26
CA GLY A 353 -9.29 -7.97 23.66
C GLY A 353 -10.21 -8.57 24.74
N ILE A 354 -10.19 -9.90 24.88
CA ILE A 354 -10.96 -10.65 25.89
C ILE A 354 -10.18 -10.95 27.17
N GLN A 355 -8.86 -10.77 27.15
CA GLN A 355 -8.00 -11.12 28.27
C GLN A 355 -7.90 -9.96 29.25
N VAL A 356 -7.87 -10.28 30.55
CA VAL A 356 -7.70 -9.32 31.64
C VAL A 356 -6.69 -9.91 32.62
N HIS A 357 -5.72 -9.12 33.03
CA HIS A 357 -4.68 -9.51 33.97
C HIS A 357 -4.39 -8.40 34.97
N THR A 358 -4.41 -8.72 36.27
CA THR A 358 -4.07 -7.79 37.35
C THR A 358 -2.63 -8.02 37.82
N THR A 359 -1.90 -6.95 38.10
CA THR A 359 -0.53 -7.05 38.63
C THR A 359 -0.52 -7.74 39.99
N THR A 360 0.45 -8.66 40.17
CA THR A 360 0.69 -9.31 41.48
C THR A 360 1.52 -8.44 42.42
N VAL A 361 2.24 -7.48 41.86
CA VAL A 361 3.03 -6.49 42.58
C VAL A 361 2.21 -5.21 42.70
N SER A 362 2.18 -4.63 43.89
CA SER A 362 1.58 -3.33 44.15
C SER A 362 2.60 -2.21 44.00
N LEU A 363 2.14 -1.04 43.58
CA LEU A 363 2.84 0.23 43.61
C LEU A 363 2.54 0.95 44.92
N ASP A 364 3.56 1.37 45.65
CA ASP A 364 3.39 2.19 46.85
C ASP A 364 3.57 3.68 46.56
N VAL A 365 2.72 4.50 47.16
CA VAL A 365 2.76 5.95 46.99
C VAL A 365 3.31 6.58 48.26
N VAL A 366 4.39 7.34 48.13
CA VAL A 366 5.09 8.01 49.24
C VAL A 366 5.07 9.51 49.07
N SER A 367 5.30 10.25 50.16
CA SER A 367 5.38 11.70 50.12
C SER A 367 6.61 12.17 49.36
N ASN A 368 7.77 11.55 49.61
CA ASN A 368 9.03 12.01 49.04
C ASN A 368 10.03 10.86 48.92
N LEU A 369 10.87 10.93 47.89
CA LEU A 369 12.10 10.15 47.79
C LEU A 369 13.26 11.09 48.12
N THR A 370 14.00 10.77 49.17
CA THR A 370 15.15 11.59 49.61
C THR A 370 16.44 10.96 49.13
N ASP A 371 17.14 11.62 48.21
CA ASP A 371 18.46 11.18 47.73
C ASP A 371 19.53 11.35 48.83
N ILE A 372 20.40 10.34 48.97
CA ILE A 372 21.63 10.45 49.76
C ILE A 372 22.73 11.02 48.88
N ASP A 373 23.41 12.07 49.35
CA ASP A 373 24.55 12.66 48.64
C ASP A 373 25.74 11.67 48.59
N LEU A 374 25.95 11.09 47.41
CA LEU A 374 26.99 10.10 47.16
C LEU A 374 28.41 10.65 47.31
N SER A 375 28.60 11.96 47.16
CA SER A 375 29.92 12.60 47.30
C SER A 375 30.43 12.61 48.75
N THR A 376 29.52 12.44 49.71
CA THR A 376 29.82 12.41 51.15
C THR A 376 30.04 10.99 51.69
N LEU A 377 29.90 9.96 50.85
CA LEU A 377 30.05 8.57 51.28
C LEU A 377 31.52 8.25 51.58
N ILE A 378 31.76 7.78 52.80
CA ILE A 378 33.05 7.27 53.23
C ILE A 378 33.10 5.76 52.95
N TYR A 379 34.17 5.32 52.28
CA TYR A 379 34.43 3.92 51.96
C TYR A 379 35.55 3.38 52.85
N THR A 380 35.27 2.30 53.55
CA THR A 380 36.25 1.54 54.34
C THR A 380 36.65 0.30 53.56
N GLN A 381 37.95 0.07 53.42
CA GLN A 381 38.49 -1.12 52.79
C GLN A 381 39.06 -2.06 53.83
N THR A 382 38.54 -3.29 53.86
CA THR A 382 39.04 -4.39 54.69
C THR A 382 39.70 -5.42 53.80
N LYS A 383 40.84 -5.96 54.22
CA LYS A 383 41.56 -7.03 53.52
C LYS A 383 41.75 -8.22 54.42
N ASP A 384 41.80 -9.40 53.83
CA ASP A 384 42.18 -10.61 54.54
C ASP A 384 43.68 -10.55 54.91
N ASN A 385 44.14 -11.45 55.79
CA ASN A 385 45.54 -11.60 56.21
C ASN A 385 46.49 -12.06 55.09
N VAL A 386 45.99 -12.15 53.85
CA VAL A 386 46.72 -12.58 52.67
C VAL A 386 47.55 -11.42 52.08
N PRO A 387 48.79 -11.65 51.62
CA PRO A 387 49.58 -10.64 50.93
C PRO A 387 48.84 -9.97 49.75
N ASP A 388 49.01 -8.66 49.57
CA ASP A 388 48.34 -7.78 48.57
C ASP A 388 48.64 -8.08 47.06
N ASN A 389 49.13 -9.29 46.78
CA ASN A 389 49.67 -9.72 45.49
C ASN A 389 48.62 -10.33 44.55
N TYR A 390 47.39 -10.61 45.01
CA TYR A 390 46.39 -11.35 44.24
C TYR A 390 45.36 -10.46 43.54
N ILE A 391 44.89 -9.40 44.20
CA ILE A 391 43.91 -8.47 43.62
C ILE A 391 44.26 -7.02 43.95
N ASN A 392 44.03 -6.13 42.98
CA ASN A 392 44.00 -4.70 43.17
C ASN A 392 42.56 -4.22 43.12
N VAL A 393 42.13 -3.51 44.15
CA VAL A 393 40.84 -2.83 44.15
C VAL A 393 41.10 -1.38 44.54
N THR A 394 40.61 -0.46 43.71
CA THR A 394 40.77 0.97 43.92
C THR A 394 39.40 1.63 43.96
N VAL A 395 39.21 2.57 44.88
CA VAL A 395 38.04 3.46 44.93
C VAL A 395 38.55 4.86 44.63
N ASP A 396 37.98 5.52 43.62
CA ASP A 396 38.31 6.92 43.34
C ASP A 396 37.49 7.90 44.19
N ALA A 397 37.76 9.20 44.04
CA ALA A 397 37.07 10.26 44.78
C ALA A 397 35.56 10.35 44.48
N THR A 398 35.07 9.69 43.43
CA THR A 398 33.65 9.64 43.05
C THR A 398 32.94 8.37 43.53
N GLY A 399 33.65 7.50 44.26
CA GLY A 399 33.14 6.20 44.68
C GLY A 399 33.13 5.15 43.56
N PHE A 400 33.84 5.39 42.45
CA PHE A 400 33.98 4.42 41.37
C PHE A 400 35.01 3.35 41.75
N ILE A 401 34.59 2.10 41.72
CA ILE A 401 35.39 0.96 42.18
C ILE A 401 35.90 0.20 40.96
N THR A 402 37.22 0.02 40.88
CA THR A 402 37.85 -0.80 39.83
C THR A 402 38.49 -2.02 40.45
N HIS A 403 38.14 -3.21 39.94
CA HIS A 403 38.73 -4.48 40.32
C HIS A 403 39.65 -4.98 39.21
N THR A 404 40.92 -5.21 39.57
CA THR A 404 41.96 -5.78 38.71
C THR A 404 42.56 -7.00 39.40
N VAL A 405 42.68 -8.11 38.67
CA VAL A 405 43.44 -9.28 39.16
C VAL A 405 44.93 -9.01 38.95
N LYS A 406 45.76 -9.34 39.93
CA LYS A 406 47.23 -9.26 39.85
C LYS A 406 47.81 -10.65 39.58
N ASN A 407 48.98 -10.69 38.93
CA ASN A 407 49.69 -11.94 38.63
C ASN A 407 49.94 -12.68 39.93
N SER A 408 49.42 -13.89 40.06
CA SER A 408 49.74 -14.75 41.18
C SER A 408 50.08 -16.14 40.69
N ALA A 409 51.23 -16.66 41.11
CA ALA A 409 51.49 -18.09 41.09
C ALA A 409 50.42 -18.78 41.95
N ASN A 410 49.88 -19.92 41.50
CA ASN A 410 48.77 -20.66 42.11
C ASN A 410 48.86 -20.68 43.66
N PRO A 411 48.09 -19.85 44.37
CA PRO A 411 47.98 -19.98 45.81
C PRO A 411 47.02 -21.13 46.09
N ALA A 412 47.58 -22.29 46.43
CA ALA A 412 46.77 -23.34 47.03
C ALA A 412 45.97 -22.71 48.20
N ASN A 413 44.63 -22.78 48.13
CA ASN A 413 43.65 -22.42 49.18
C ASN A 413 43.07 -20.98 49.23
N LEU A 414 43.29 -20.11 48.23
CA LEU A 414 42.68 -18.76 48.23
C LEU A 414 41.62 -18.52 47.15
N ASP A 415 41.45 -19.50 46.25
CA ASP A 415 40.54 -19.39 45.12
C ASP A 415 39.08 -19.47 45.57
N GLY A 416 38.25 -18.53 45.13
CA GLY A 416 36.84 -18.46 45.57
C GLY A 416 36.61 -17.77 46.92
N GLN A 417 37.66 -17.39 47.64
CA GLN A 417 37.55 -16.66 48.92
C GLN A 417 37.51 -15.14 48.71
N ILE A 418 36.78 -14.44 49.57
CA ILE A 418 36.76 -12.97 49.57
C ILE A 418 38.10 -12.49 50.12
N LEU A 419 38.86 -11.74 49.33
CA LEU A 419 40.18 -11.23 49.74
C LEU A 419 40.14 -9.74 50.10
N LYS A 420 39.23 -8.99 49.47
CA LYS A 420 38.98 -7.58 49.76
C LYS A 420 37.50 -7.30 49.84
N LYS A 421 37.16 -6.43 50.76
CA LYS A 421 35.82 -5.89 50.96
C LYS A 421 35.90 -4.39 50.98
N ILE A 422 35.00 -3.74 50.25
CA ILE A 422 34.76 -2.31 50.34
C ILE A 422 33.37 -2.13 50.93
N LYS A 423 33.26 -1.31 51.96
CA LYS A 423 32.01 -1.05 52.65
C LYS A 423 31.83 0.45 52.87
N THR A 424 30.65 0.97 52.61
CA THR A 424 30.33 2.35 52.97
C THR A 424 30.16 2.48 54.48
N GLN A 425 30.22 3.71 54.99
CA GLN A 425 29.58 4.03 56.27
C GLN A 425 28.08 3.63 56.26
N PRO A 426 27.43 3.50 57.44
CA PRO A 426 26.00 3.26 57.51
C PRO A 426 25.21 4.28 56.68
N ILE A 427 24.32 3.79 55.81
CA ILE A 427 23.47 4.61 54.93
C ILE A 427 22.03 4.69 55.43
N ALA A 428 21.58 3.73 56.25
CA ALA A 428 20.20 3.63 56.70
C ALA A 428 20.07 2.84 58.00
N ASN A 429 19.07 3.21 58.82
CA ASN A 429 18.69 2.45 60.00
C ASN A 429 17.94 1.16 59.62
N TYR A 430 17.69 0.29 60.60
CA TYR A 430 17.06 -1.01 60.34
C TYR A 430 15.60 -0.88 59.84
N ASP A 431 14.91 0.18 60.26
CA ASP A 431 13.51 0.51 59.97
C ASP A 431 13.32 1.36 58.70
N ASP A 432 14.34 2.09 58.25
CA ASP A 432 14.33 2.90 57.03
C ASP A 432 14.02 2.05 55.78
N ASN A 433 13.14 2.52 54.88
CA ASN A 433 13.04 1.95 53.54
C ASN A 433 14.00 2.67 52.59
N LEU A 434 14.51 1.94 51.60
CA LEU A 434 15.42 2.53 50.63
C LEU A 434 15.39 1.82 49.27
N ILE A 435 15.80 2.56 48.25
CA ILE A 435 16.12 2.09 46.91
C ILE A 435 17.62 2.31 46.70
N LEU A 436 18.33 1.26 46.32
CA LEU A 436 19.75 1.27 46.01
C LEU A 436 19.93 0.84 44.56
N ILE A 437 20.60 1.67 43.76
CA ILE A 437 20.94 1.36 42.38
C ILE A 437 22.45 1.26 42.26
N ILE A 438 22.94 0.12 41.76
CA ILE A 438 24.35 -0.13 41.49
C ILE A 438 24.51 -0.44 40.01
N ASP A 439 25.31 0.37 39.32
CA ASP A 439 25.77 0.07 37.97
C ASP A 439 27.09 -0.69 38.02
N PHE A 440 27.21 -1.67 37.15
CA PHE A 440 28.43 -2.46 37.04
C PHE A 440 28.71 -2.83 35.59
N ASN A 441 29.99 -2.99 35.29
CA ASN A 441 30.45 -3.54 34.03
C ASN A 441 31.55 -4.55 34.33
N TRP A 442 31.41 -5.76 33.83
CA TRP A 442 32.37 -6.82 34.09
C TRP A 442 32.57 -7.69 32.86
N SER A 443 33.78 -8.19 32.68
CA SER A 443 34.08 -9.09 31.56
C SER A 443 35.26 -9.97 31.89
N TYR A 444 35.20 -11.23 31.46
CA TYR A 444 36.31 -12.18 31.58
C TYR A 444 36.58 -12.88 30.25
N PRO A 445 37.85 -13.23 29.95
CA PRO A 445 38.17 -14.09 28.83
C PRO A 445 37.81 -15.54 29.14
N THR A 446 37.19 -16.18 28.14
CA THR A 446 36.74 -17.56 28.10
C THR A 446 37.90 -18.54 27.93
N LYS A 447 38.71 -18.84 28.96
CA LYS A 447 39.60 -20.02 28.93
C LYS A 447 39.80 -20.68 30.29
N GLY A 448 39.36 -21.95 30.38
CA GLY A 448 40.11 -23.05 31.01
C GLY A 448 40.22 -23.13 32.54
N TYR A 449 39.13 -23.04 33.30
CA TYR A 449 39.20 -23.23 34.75
C TYR A 449 38.15 -24.21 35.30
N GLU A 450 38.63 -25.17 36.10
CA GLU A 450 37.88 -26.28 36.70
C GLU A 450 37.65 -26.05 38.22
N PHE A 451 37.38 -24.81 38.65
CA PHE A 451 37.21 -24.50 40.08
C PHE A 451 35.77 -24.09 40.43
N PRO A 452 35.31 -24.33 41.68
CA PRO A 452 33.93 -24.06 42.07
C PRO A 452 33.62 -22.56 42.04
N VAL A 453 32.35 -22.25 41.76
CA VAL A 453 31.67 -20.95 41.80
C VAL A 453 32.49 -19.77 42.36
N GLN A 454 32.83 -18.78 41.53
CA GLN A 454 33.56 -17.57 41.94
C GLN A 454 32.80 -16.30 41.55
N TYR A 455 32.22 -15.62 42.53
CA TYR A 455 31.45 -14.39 42.32
C TYR A 455 32.03 -13.23 43.12
N ASP A 456 32.24 -12.08 42.48
CA ASP A 456 32.28 -10.82 43.20
C ASP A 456 30.85 -10.46 43.58
N PHE A 457 30.59 -10.11 44.83
CA PHE A 457 29.25 -9.77 45.28
C PHE A 457 29.13 -8.29 45.58
N MET A 458 27.99 -7.70 45.26
CA MET A 458 27.69 -6.32 45.60
C MET A 458 26.24 -6.17 46.02
N GLY A 459 25.98 -5.29 46.98
CA GLY A 459 24.62 -4.95 47.35
C GLY A 459 24.48 -4.38 48.75
N LEU A 460 23.25 -4.48 49.26
CA LEU A 460 22.90 -4.03 50.60
C LEU A 460 23.39 -5.04 51.63
N SER A 461 24.10 -4.55 52.65
CA SER A 461 24.70 -5.36 53.71
C SER A 461 24.28 -4.88 55.08
N LYS A 462 24.33 -5.80 56.05
CA LYS A 462 24.18 -5.47 57.48
C LYS A 462 25.48 -4.87 58.01
N VAL A 463 25.39 -3.84 58.85
CA VAL A 463 26.53 -3.29 59.60
C VAL A 463 26.77 -4.17 60.83
N ILE A 464 27.96 -4.76 60.90
CA ILE A 464 28.42 -5.55 62.04
C ILE A 464 29.86 -5.14 62.32
N GLU A 465 30.18 -4.93 63.60
CA GLU A 465 31.54 -4.73 64.06
C GLU A 465 32.29 -6.08 64.07
N TYR A 466 33.39 -6.13 63.33
CA TYR A 466 34.28 -7.29 63.28
C TYR A 466 35.74 -6.86 63.46
N PRO A 467 36.66 -7.79 63.75
CA PRO A 467 38.10 -7.53 63.76
C PRO A 467 38.60 -6.95 62.42
N GLU A 468 39.73 -6.23 62.46
CA GLU A 468 40.30 -5.43 61.37
C GLU A 468 40.53 -6.18 60.03
N ASN A 469 40.52 -7.52 60.04
CA ASN A 469 40.77 -8.37 58.87
C ASN A 469 39.60 -9.32 58.51
N ASP A 470 38.40 -9.10 59.06
CA ASP A 470 37.24 -9.92 58.74
C ASP A 470 36.64 -9.55 57.36
N VAL A 471 36.74 -10.47 56.41
CA VAL A 471 36.23 -10.36 55.04
C VAL A 471 34.94 -11.17 54.79
N SER A 472 34.23 -11.56 55.84
CA SER A 472 32.96 -12.27 55.73
C SER A 472 31.94 -11.48 54.90
N ASN A 473 31.17 -12.19 54.08
CA ASN A 473 30.09 -11.63 53.28
C ASN A 473 28.90 -11.26 54.18
N ASN A 474 28.58 -9.97 54.26
CA ASN A 474 27.43 -9.48 55.02
C ASN A 474 26.32 -8.95 54.12
N ILE A 475 26.40 -9.18 52.80
CA ILE A 475 25.37 -8.77 51.84
C ILE A 475 24.12 -9.61 52.07
N VAL A 476 23.00 -8.93 52.26
CA VAL A 476 21.68 -9.53 52.51
C VAL A 476 20.79 -9.49 51.28
N ALA A 477 21.03 -8.54 50.37
CA ALA A 477 20.37 -8.46 49.07
C ALA A 477 21.32 -7.82 48.05
N GLY A 478 21.44 -8.41 46.88
CA GLY A 478 22.44 -7.97 45.91
C GLY A 478 22.63 -8.93 44.75
N VAL A 479 23.69 -8.66 43.99
CA VAL A 479 24.05 -9.43 42.79
C VAL A 479 25.49 -9.94 42.88
N GLY A 480 25.74 -11.04 42.20
CA GLY A 480 27.07 -11.63 42.03
C GLY A 480 27.49 -11.64 40.57
N THR A 481 28.69 -11.16 40.26
CA THR A 481 29.29 -11.17 38.91
C THR A 481 30.47 -12.15 38.90
N GLY A 482 30.48 -13.10 37.96
CA GLY A 482 31.50 -14.14 37.96
C GLY A 482 31.14 -15.38 37.14
N PHE A 483 31.63 -16.54 37.55
CA PHE A 483 31.42 -17.77 36.79
C PHE A 483 31.06 -18.96 37.67
N GLN A 484 30.36 -19.91 37.06
CA GLN A 484 30.02 -21.19 37.67
C GLN A 484 30.49 -22.31 36.75
N SER A 485 31.47 -23.08 37.21
CA SER A 485 31.93 -24.30 36.56
C SER A 485 30.86 -25.36 36.70
N ASN A 486 30.05 -25.54 35.65
CA ASN A 486 29.42 -26.80 35.31
C ASN A 486 29.37 -26.86 33.78
N ILE A 487 30.33 -27.60 33.23
CA ILE A 487 30.39 -28.13 31.86
C ILE A 487 30.75 -27.13 30.74
N ASN A 488 30.64 -25.80 30.88
CA ASN A 488 30.94 -24.87 29.76
C ASN A 488 31.49 -23.45 30.09
N SER A 489 32.12 -23.21 31.26
CA SER A 489 32.76 -21.91 31.58
C SER A 489 31.88 -20.67 31.30
N ASN A 490 30.58 -20.75 31.59
CA ASN A 490 29.64 -19.69 31.26
C ASN A 490 29.71 -18.57 32.29
N MET A 491 30.08 -17.37 31.84
CA MET A 491 29.93 -16.13 32.61
C MET A 491 28.48 -15.96 33.05
N ARG A 492 28.26 -15.67 34.33
CA ARG A 492 26.92 -15.47 34.91
C ARG A 492 26.93 -14.22 35.77
N THR A 493 25.87 -13.43 35.65
CA THR A 493 25.49 -12.48 36.69
C THR A 493 24.26 -13.04 37.38
N ARG A 494 24.29 -13.17 38.71
CA ARG A 494 23.17 -13.74 39.47
C ARG A 494 22.65 -12.81 40.54
N ILE A 495 21.40 -13.00 40.93
CA ILE A 495 20.89 -12.43 42.17
C ILE A 495 21.23 -13.37 43.33
N ILE A 496 21.61 -12.81 44.48
CA ILE A 496 21.85 -13.57 45.71
C ILE A 496 20.55 -14.25 46.15
N GLY A 497 20.58 -15.58 46.31
CA GLY A 497 19.39 -16.39 46.60
C GLY A 497 18.43 -16.61 45.41
N GLY A 498 18.67 -15.95 44.27
CA GLY A 498 17.80 -15.98 43.10
C GLY A 498 18.41 -16.64 41.86
N GLY A 499 17.77 -16.34 40.72
CA GLY A 499 18.19 -16.79 39.38
C GLY A 499 19.45 -16.11 38.86
N PHE A 500 19.83 -16.44 37.62
CA PHE A 500 21.01 -15.90 36.95
C PHE A 500 20.73 -15.54 35.49
N ILE A 501 21.51 -14.59 34.96
CA ILE A 501 21.58 -14.26 33.54
C ILE A 501 22.97 -14.72 33.04
N PRO A 502 23.05 -15.61 32.03
CA PRO A 502 24.31 -16.15 31.51
C PRO A 502 24.99 -15.16 30.54
N LYS A 503 25.21 -13.92 30.99
CA LYS A 503 25.88 -12.86 30.25
C LYS A 503 26.87 -12.14 31.16
N SER A 504 27.86 -11.50 30.55
CA SER A 504 28.70 -10.46 31.17
C SER A 504 28.51 -9.15 30.41
N GLY A 505 29.17 -8.10 30.88
CA GLY A 505 29.12 -6.75 30.33
C GLY A 505 28.47 -5.78 31.29
N ILE A 506 27.81 -4.78 30.73
CA ILE A 506 27.15 -3.70 31.46
C ILE A 506 25.82 -4.20 32.01
N GLY A 507 25.60 -3.99 33.29
CA GLY A 507 24.35 -4.30 33.97
C GLY A 507 24.07 -3.35 35.12
N GLN A 508 22.84 -3.44 35.61
CA GLN A 508 22.34 -2.64 36.73
C GLN A 508 21.63 -3.54 37.73
N ALA A 509 21.89 -3.31 39.01
CA ALA A 509 21.18 -3.94 40.12
C ALA A 509 20.36 -2.88 40.86
N ILE A 510 19.05 -3.09 40.95
CA ILE A 510 18.13 -2.26 41.73
C ILE A 510 17.70 -3.08 42.93
N ILE A 511 17.97 -2.58 44.13
CA ILE A 511 17.65 -3.24 45.40
C ILE A 511 16.66 -2.33 46.13
N ILE A 512 15.47 -2.85 46.40
CA ILE A 512 14.40 -2.14 47.10
C ILE A 512 14.19 -2.84 48.43
N LYS A 513 14.41 -2.11 49.52
CA LYS A 513 14.05 -2.52 50.88
C LYS A 513 12.74 -1.85 51.26
N LYS A 514 11.75 -2.65 51.67
CA LYS A 514 10.50 -2.18 52.27
C LYS A 514 10.18 -2.99 53.52
N GLY A 515 10.32 -2.40 54.70
CA GLY A 515 10.24 -3.12 55.97
C GLY A 515 11.23 -4.29 55.98
N SER A 516 10.74 -5.52 56.18
CA SER A 516 11.55 -6.75 56.11
C SER A 516 11.65 -7.36 54.71
N VAL A 517 10.97 -6.80 53.70
CA VAL A 517 10.99 -7.32 52.33
C VAL A 517 12.16 -6.70 51.57
N LEU A 518 13.01 -7.55 51.00
CA LEU A 518 14.12 -7.16 50.12
C LEU A 518 13.84 -7.68 48.71
N THR A 519 13.70 -6.77 47.76
CA THR A 519 13.56 -7.09 46.34
C THR A 519 14.82 -6.68 45.60
N THR A 520 15.42 -7.60 44.84
CA THR A 520 16.53 -7.31 43.94
C THR A 520 16.06 -7.55 42.51
N VAL A 521 16.27 -6.55 41.65
CA VAL A 521 16.06 -6.60 40.21
C VAL A 521 17.43 -6.49 39.54
N LEU A 522 17.72 -7.42 38.64
CA LEU A 522 18.94 -7.43 37.85
C LEU A 522 18.59 -7.23 36.39
N ILE A 523 19.20 -6.21 35.77
CA ILE A 523 19.02 -5.85 34.37
C ILE A 523 20.36 -6.02 33.66
N MET A 524 20.40 -6.82 32.60
CA MET A 524 21.62 -6.99 31.80
C MET A 524 21.31 -7.50 30.39
N GLY A 525 21.85 -6.82 29.38
CA GLY A 525 21.75 -7.23 27.97
C GLY A 525 20.32 -7.48 27.49
N GLY A 526 19.38 -6.62 27.88
CA GLY A 526 17.95 -6.74 27.55
C GLY A 526 17.18 -7.81 28.33
N THR A 527 17.84 -8.51 29.26
CA THR A 527 17.20 -9.50 30.14
C THR A 527 17.02 -8.92 31.53
N ILE A 528 15.85 -9.14 32.14
CA ILE A 528 15.54 -8.69 33.49
C ILE A 528 15.12 -9.91 34.32
N ILE A 529 15.70 -10.05 35.51
CA ILE A 529 15.26 -11.03 36.50
C ILE A 529 15.02 -10.35 37.84
N ARG A 530 14.08 -10.89 38.62
CA ARG A 530 13.70 -10.37 39.93
C ARG A 530 13.73 -11.49 40.96
N TYR A 531 14.13 -11.16 42.18
CA TYR A 531 14.00 -12.02 43.35
C TYR A 531 13.53 -11.19 44.54
N THR A 532 12.59 -11.72 45.31
CA THR A 532 12.11 -11.10 46.54
C THR A 532 12.32 -12.07 47.69
N SER A 533 12.86 -11.57 48.78
CA SER A 533 13.14 -12.31 50.00
C SER A 533 12.69 -11.51 51.23
N ASN A 534 12.60 -12.19 52.37
CA ASN A 534 12.34 -11.55 53.66
C ASN A 534 13.59 -11.67 54.52
N ALA A 535 14.02 -10.57 55.11
CA ALA A 535 15.12 -10.54 56.07
C ALA A 535 14.74 -9.63 57.25
N THR A 536 14.77 -10.20 58.46
CA THR A 536 14.66 -9.43 59.70
C THR A 536 16.06 -9.06 60.15
N ILE A 537 16.40 -7.78 59.99
CA ILE A 537 17.71 -7.24 60.34
C ILE A 537 17.48 -6.17 61.40
N THR A 538 18.25 -6.23 62.47
CA THR A 538 18.15 -5.30 63.62
C THR A 538 19.34 -4.36 63.71
N SER A 539 20.22 -4.39 62.70
CA SER A 539 21.38 -3.50 62.55
C SER A 539 21.14 -2.46 61.46
N GLU A 540 21.97 -1.43 61.44
CA GLU A 540 22.04 -0.50 60.30
C GLU A 540 22.45 -1.22 59.00
N TYR A 541 22.23 -0.52 57.89
CA TYR A 541 22.60 -0.96 56.55
C TYR A 541 23.74 -0.14 55.96
N ALA A 542 24.59 -0.80 55.19
CA ALA A 542 25.65 -0.21 54.38
C ALA A 542 25.69 -0.87 53.00
N VAL A 543 26.31 -0.24 52.02
CA VAL A 543 26.61 -0.88 50.73
C VAL A 543 27.95 -1.59 50.82
N GLU A 544 27.99 -2.86 50.42
CA GLU A 544 29.18 -3.70 50.48
C GLU A 544 29.50 -4.29 49.11
N PHE A 545 30.79 -4.31 48.78
CA PHE A 545 31.37 -4.94 47.60
C PHE A 545 32.45 -5.93 48.05
N ASN A 546 32.27 -7.19 47.69
CA ASN A 546 33.16 -8.30 48.05
C ASN A 546 33.87 -8.80 46.80
N PHE A 547 35.20 -8.80 46.86
CA PHE A 547 36.07 -9.17 45.74
C PHE A 547 36.80 -10.46 46.05
N VAL A 548 36.58 -11.43 45.16
CA VAL A 548 37.10 -12.79 45.33
C VAL A 548 38.46 -12.94 44.64
N GLY A 549 39.38 -13.62 45.32
CA GLY A 549 40.67 -14.02 44.78
C GLY A 549 40.53 -15.03 43.64
N ARG A 550 41.31 -14.86 42.57
CA ARG A 550 41.27 -15.73 41.38
C ARG A 550 42.65 -15.90 40.76
N TYR A 551 42.86 -17.04 40.13
CA TYR A 551 44.08 -17.34 39.37
C TYR A 551 43.91 -16.96 37.89
N LEU A 552 44.23 -15.71 37.54
CA LEU A 552 44.13 -15.18 36.17
C LEU A 552 45.33 -14.28 35.84
N ASP A 553 45.65 -14.17 34.54
CA ASP A 553 46.59 -13.15 34.07
C ASP A 553 46.12 -11.73 34.47
N PRO A 554 47.07 -10.81 34.77
CA PRO A 554 46.76 -9.44 35.15
C PRO A 554 45.81 -8.77 34.15
N LYS A 555 44.64 -8.37 34.63
CA LYS A 555 43.65 -7.64 33.85
C LYS A 555 42.61 -6.99 34.74
N GLN A 556 42.00 -5.93 34.22
CA GLN A 556 40.77 -5.39 34.79
C GLN A 556 39.62 -6.36 34.56
N VAL A 557 38.83 -6.57 35.60
CA VAL A 557 37.80 -7.61 35.64
C VAL A 557 36.41 -7.02 35.76
N GLY A 558 36.28 -5.95 36.53
CA GLY A 558 35.01 -5.28 36.69
C GLY A 558 35.17 -3.86 37.22
N THR A 559 34.16 -3.05 36.93
CA THR A 559 33.97 -1.71 37.46
C THR A 559 32.59 -1.62 38.07
N TYR A 560 32.48 -0.97 39.21
CA TYR A 560 31.26 -0.92 40.01
C TYR A 560 31.07 0.50 40.53
N LYS A 561 29.82 0.98 40.55
CA LYS A 561 29.48 2.31 41.05
C LYS A 561 28.10 2.29 41.69
N ILE A 562 27.96 2.97 42.82
CA ILE A 562 26.65 3.33 43.37
C ILE A 562 26.11 4.48 42.52
N SER A 563 24.96 4.27 41.89
CA SER A 563 24.35 5.24 40.98
C SER A 563 23.35 6.13 41.69
N SER A 564 22.59 5.58 42.63
CA SER A 564 21.66 6.33 43.47
C SER A 564 21.36 5.53 44.75
N ILE A 565 21.11 6.27 45.83
CA ILE A 565 20.49 5.75 47.05
C ILE A 565 19.38 6.72 47.45
N GLN A 566 18.15 6.21 47.56
CA GLN A 566 16.96 6.99 47.91
C GLN A 566 16.28 6.38 49.13
N LYS A 567 15.87 7.21 50.10
CA LYS A 567 15.05 6.81 51.24
C LYS A 567 13.59 7.21 51.05
N PHE A 568 12.66 6.43 51.61
CA PHE A 568 11.22 6.71 51.58
C PHE A 568 10.44 6.14 52.75
#